data_AF-A0A8S3D534-F1
#
_entry.id   AF-A0A8S3D534-F1
#
_cell.length_a   1.000
_cell.length_b   1.000
_cell.length_c   1.000
_cell.angle_alpha   90.00
_cell.angle_beta   90.00
_cell.angle_gamma   90.00
#
_symmetry.space_group_name_H-M   'P 1'
#
loop_
_entity.id
_entity.type
_entity.pdbx_description
1 polymer ?
#
loop_
_entity_poly.entity_id
_entity_poly.type
_entity_poly.pdbx_seq_one_letter_code
_entity_poly.pdbx_strand_id
1 'polypeptide(L)' 'QLIDENDSEDNDMITVQLSIVILDVNDHVPQFESEHFHFVVPENVEPGSLVGRVQAHDPDIFLNGKISYTLFGYDLIQSG' A
#
# COMPACT_ATOMS: atom_id res chain seq x y z
N GLN A 1 74.36 7.52 8.16
CA GLN A 1 73.51 8.07 7.09
C GLN A 1 72.10 7.61 7.40
N LEU A 2 71.21 8.59 7.56
CA LEU A 2 69.82 8.47 8.00
C LEU A 2 69.00 7.71 6.95
N ILE A 3 68.24 6.69 7.35
CA ILE A 3 66.84 6.51 6.93
C ILE A 3 66.13 5.66 7.99
N ASP A 4 65.26 6.29 8.77
CA ASP A 4 64.29 5.60 9.61
C ASP A 4 63.17 5.11 8.69
N GLU A 5 63.24 3.86 8.24
CA GLU A 5 62.10 3.18 7.57
C GLU A 5 61.14 2.67 8.65
N ASN A 6 60.54 3.61 9.37
CA ASN A 6 59.26 3.38 10.00
C ASN A 6 58.23 3.71 8.91
N ASP A 7 58.11 2.80 7.94
CA ASP A 7 57.02 2.83 6.97
C ASP A 7 55.76 2.61 7.82
N SER A 8 55.15 3.72 8.24
CA SER A 8 53.83 3.69 8.83
C SER A 8 52.97 3.07 7.76
N GLU A 9 52.58 1.80 7.97
CA GLU A 9 51.43 1.21 7.30
C GLU A 9 50.23 2.09 7.67
N ASP A 10 50.09 3.19 6.92
CA ASP A 10 48.90 3.99 6.88
C ASP A 10 47.89 3.06 6.24
N ASN A 11 47.22 2.27 7.09
CA ASN A 11 46.01 1.57 6.73
C ASN A 11 44.97 2.67 6.49
N ASP A 12 45.08 3.33 5.34
CA ASP A 12 44.20 4.38 4.88
C ASP A 12 42.85 3.73 4.60
N MET A 13 42.08 3.59 5.69
CA MET A 13 40.80 2.93 5.67
C MET A 13 39.78 3.92 5.11
N ILE A 14 39.72 3.97 3.78
CA ILE A 14 38.74 4.78 3.07
C ILE A 14 37.35 4.16 3.29
N THR A 15 36.52 4.85 4.05
CA THR A 15 35.12 4.46 4.27
C THR A 15 34.23 5.27 3.33
N VAL A 16 33.39 4.57 2.57
CA VAL A 16 32.39 5.17 1.69
C VAL A 16 31.00 4.83 2.21
N GLN A 17 30.12 5.83 2.25
CA GLN A 17 28.72 5.61 2.61
C GLN A 17 27.97 5.04 1.41
N LEU A 18 27.43 3.83 1.56
CA LEU A 18 26.51 3.22 0.60
C LEU A 18 25.08 3.34 1.13
N SER A 19 24.22 3.98 0.35
CA SER A 19 22.78 4.00 0.60
C SER A 19 22.11 2.92 -0.24
N ILE A 20 21.47 1.96 0.41
CA ILE A 20 20.63 0.94 -0.24
C ILE A 20 19.17 1.31 0.03
N VAL A 21 18.38 1.44 -1.03
CA VAL A 21 16.94 1.68 -0.95
C VAL A 21 16.22 0.43 -1.45
N ILE A 22 15.37 -0.14 -0.60
CA ILE A 22 14.48 -1.23 -0.99
C ILE A 22 13.20 -0.59 -1.53
N LEU A 23 12.87 -0.90 -2.78
CA LEU A 23 11.64 -0.44 -3.42
C LEU A 23 10.51 -1.43 -3.15
N ASP A 24 9.33 -0.88 -2.96
CA ASP A 24 8.10 -1.64 -2.82
C ASP A 24 7.67 -2.27 -4.15
N VAL A 25 7.07 -3.46 -4.09
CA VAL A 25 6.45 -4.14 -5.23
C VAL A 25 4.99 -4.38 -4.86
N ASN A 26 4.10 -4.27 -5.84
CA ASN A 26 2.68 -4.54 -5.63
C ASN A 26 2.42 -6.05 -5.48
N ASP A 27 2.67 -6.61 -4.31
CA ASP A 27 2.54 -8.04 -4.01
C ASP A 27 1.38 -8.38 -3.05
N HIS A 28 0.66 -7.37 -2.56
CA HIS A 28 -0.61 -7.55 -1.86
C HIS A 28 -1.81 -7.17 -2.76
N VAL A 29 -3.00 -7.56 -2.30
CA VAL A 29 -4.26 -7.20 -2.95
C VAL A 29 -5.19 -6.54 -1.92
N PRO A 30 -6.02 -5.57 -2.32
CA PRO A 30 -6.93 -4.92 -1.39
C PRO A 30 -7.91 -5.91 -0.78
N GLN A 31 -8.05 -5.90 0.55
CA GLN A 31 -8.97 -6.76 1.29
C GLN A 31 -10.01 -5.94 2.03
N PHE A 32 -11.29 -6.27 1.84
CA PHE A 32 -12.37 -5.63 2.59
C PHE A 32 -12.35 -5.99 4.08
N GLU A 33 -12.79 -5.07 4.94
CA GLU A 33 -12.92 -5.31 6.40
C GLU A 33 -13.96 -6.38 6.75
N SER A 34 -14.87 -6.69 5.82
CA SER A 34 -15.89 -7.74 5.95
C SER A 34 -16.16 -8.37 4.59
N GLU A 35 -16.51 -9.65 4.60
CA GLU A 35 -16.99 -10.36 3.40
C GLU A 35 -18.38 -9.89 2.97
N HIS A 36 -19.19 -9.42 3.92
CA HIS A 36 -20.57 -9.03 3.69
C HIS A 36 -20.87 -7.68 4.35
N PHE A 37 -21.53 -6.78 3.61
CA PHE A 37 -21.97 -5.48 4.10
C PHE A 37 -23.50 -5.38 3.97
N HIS A 38 -24.16 -4.98 5.05
CA HIS A 38 -25.61 -4.81 5.09
C HIS A 38 -25.93 -3.37 5.50
N PHE A 39 -26.75 -2.70 4.70
CA PHE A 39 -27.21 -1.34 4.97
C PHE A 39 -28.74 -1.31 4.89
N VAL A 40 -29.37 -0.61 5.82
CA VAL A 40 -30.81 -0.40 5.83
C VAL A 40 -31.08 1.01 5.34
N VAL A 41 -31.84 1.14 4.26
CA VAL A 41 -32.14 2.41 3.61
C VAL A 41 -33.66 2.59 3.60
N PRO A 42 -34.20 3.70 4.13
CA PRO A 42 -35.62 4.02 3.98
C PRO A 42 -36.01 4.17 2.50
N GLU A 43 -37.23 3.77 2.14
CA GLU A 43 -37.71 3.79 0.75
C GLU A 43 -37.78 5.18 0.11
N ASN A 44 -37.88 6.21 0.96
CA ASN A 44 -38.19 7.59 0.64
C ASN A 44 -36.97 8.52 0.88
N VAL A 45 -35.75 7.97 0.79
CA VAL A 45 -34.53 8.78 0.79
C VAL A 45 -34.31 9.47 -0.56
N GLU A 46 -33.77 10.69 -0.52
CA GLU A 46 -33.48 11.48 -1.71
C GLU A 46 -32.29 10.89 -2.51
N PRO A 47 -32.26 11.04 -3.84
CA PRO A 47 -31.12 10.68 -4.65
C PRO A 47 -29.83 11.36 -4.18
N GLY A 48 -28.73 10.60 -4.16
CA GLY A 48 -27.44 11.08 -3.64
C GLY A 48 -27.28 10.95 -2.13
N SER A 49 -28.31 10.44 -1.42
CA SER A 49 -28.18 10.08 -0.01
C SER A 49 -27.13 8.98 0.20
N LEU A 50 -26.37 9.09 1.29
CA LEU A 50 -25.39 8.09 1.67
C LEU A 50 -26.10 6.81 2.14
N VAL A 51 -25.89 5.70 1.43
CA VAL A 51 -26.39 4.36 1.82
C VAL A 51 -25.50 3.74 2.90
N GLY A 52 -24.19 3.87 2.73
CA GLY A 52 -23.20 3.22 3.58
C GLY A 52 -21.80 3.46 3.07
N ARG A 53 -20.81 2.95 3.82
CA ARG A 53 -19.40 2.99 3.47
C ARG A 53 -18.83 1.59 3.57
N VAL A 54 -18.09 1.19 2.53
CA VAL A 54 -17.24 0.00 2.54
C VAL A 54 -15.79 0.45 2.62
N GLN A 55 -14.94 -0.38 3.21
CA GLN A 55 -13.51 -0.09 3.35
C GLN A 55 -12.71 -1.36 3.07
N ALA A 56 -11.67 -1.19 2.27
CA ALA A 56 -10.63 -2.17 2.03
C ALA A 56 -9.26 -1.62 2.46
N HIS A 57 -8.35 -2.54 2.76
CA HIS A 57 -6.98 -2.26 3.15
C HIS A 57 -6.01 -3.02 2.24
N ASP A 58 -4.95 -2.32 1.83
CA ASP A 58 -3.81 -2.87 1.11
C ASP A 58 -2.55 -2.34 1.82
N PRO A 59 -1.64 -3.22 2.28
CA PRO A 59 -0.45 -2.82 3.03
C PRO A 59 0.69 -2.29 2.14
N ASP A 60 0.56 -2.36 0.82
CA ASP A 60 1.58 -1.87 -0.11
C ASP A 60 1.77 -0.34 -0.02
N ILE A 61 2.95 0.14 -0.41
CA ILE A 61 3.34 1.53 -0.15
C ILE A 61 2.93 2.43 -1.32
N PHE A 62 2.47 3.64 -1.00
CA PHE A 62 2.12 4.71 -1.95
C PHE A 62 1.10 4.29 -3.01
N LEU A 63 1.52 4.15 -4.26
CA LEU A 63 0.65 3.90 -5.41
C LEU A 63 0.30 2.43 -5.53
N ASN A 64 1.12 1.53 -5.00
CA ASN A 64 0.84 0.10 -4.98
C ASN A 64 -0.35 -0.17 -4.04
N GLY A 65 -0.37 0.44 -2.86
CA GLY A 65 -1.53 0.37 -1.95
C GLY A 65 -2.72 1.28 -2.32
N LYS A 66 -2.77 1.85 -3.53
CA LYS A 66 -3.86 2.77 -3.92
C LYS A 66 -5.10 2.00 -4.35
N ILE A 67 -6.17 2.13 -3.56
CA ILE A 67 -7.43 1.41 -3.78
C ILE A 67 -8.42 2.22 -4.62
N SER A 68 -9.10 1.56 -5.56
CA SER A 68 -10.26 2.07 -6.29
C SER A 68 -11.43 1.11 -6.15
N TYR A 69 -12.65 1.63 -5.97
CA TYR A 69 -13.86 0.83 -5.75
C TYR A 69 -14.78 0.93 -6.96
N THR A 70 -15.36 -0.20 -7.36
CA THR A 70 -16.39 -0.29 -8.40
C THR A 70 -17.49 -1.21 -7.91
N LEU A 71 -18.75 -0.83 -8.14
CA LEU A 71 -19.92 -1.66 -7.83
C LEU A 71 -20.27 -2.49 -9.06
N PHE A 72 -20.34 -3.82 -8.90
CA PHE A 72 -20.77 -4.76 -9.94
C PHE A 72 -21.97 -5.57 -9.45
N GLY A 73 -22.88 -5.89 -10.36
CA GLY A 73 -24.10 -6.66 -10.07
C GLY A 73 -25.35 -5.78 -10.13
N TYR A 74 -26.24 -6.14 -11.03
CA TYR A 74 -27.67 -5.85 -10.91
C TYR A 74 -28.32 -7.15 -10.46
N ASP A 75 -29.24 -7.07 -9.51
CA ASP A 75 -30.13 -8.21 -9.30
C ASP A 75 -31.07 -8.26 -10.51
N LEU A 76 -31.02 -9.35 -11.28
CA LEU A 76 -32.10 -9.62 -12.24
C LEU A 76 -33.31 -9.92 -11.39
N ILE A 77 -34.18 -8.93 -11.22
CA ILE A 77 -35.50 -9.16 -10.64
C ILE A 77 -36.11 -10.30 -11.47
N GLN A 78 -36.19 -11.50 -10.91
CA GLN A 78 -37.03 -12.56 -11.45
C GLN A 78 -38.45 -12.06 -11.23
N SER A 79 -38.95 -11.30 -12.20
CA SER A 79 -40.36 -10.95 -12.28
C SER A 79 -41.14 -12.25 -12.39
N GLY A 80 -41.74 -12.67 -11.27
CA GLY A 80 -42.86 -13.59 -11.27
C GLY A 80 -44.13 -12.91 -11.76
#